data_AF-A0A550GEI6-F1
#
_entry.id   AF-A0A550GEI6-F1
#
_cell.length_a   1.000
_cell.length_b   1.000
_cell.length_c   1.000
_cell.angle_alpha   90.00
_cell.angle_beta   90.00
_cell.angle_gamma   90.00
#
_symmetry.space_group_name_H-M   'P 1'
#
loop_
_entity.id
_entity.type
_entity.pdbx_description
1 polymer ?
#
loop_
_entity_poly.entity_id
_entity_poly.type
_entity_poly.pdbx_seq_one_letter_code
_entity_poly.pdbx_strand_id
1 'polypeptide(L)'
;MRIDRLFEKAERLVASGRVESLSGGVYNVVGDHGTYTVVQDYTGKLNCSCPGFLQKSKCSHVTAVMLLTKMKRRRKTRQTKF
;
A
#
# COMPACT_ATOMS: atom_id res chain seq x y z
N MET A 1 -11.24 2.09 -13.87
CA MET A 1 -10.57 3.22 -13.18
C MET A 1 -9.39 3.63 -14.02
N ARG A 2 -9.27 4.91 -14.39
CA ARG A 2 -8.07 5.43 -15.07
C ARG A 2 -6.87 5.31 -14.11
N ILE A 3 -5.67 5.11 -14.65
CA ILE A 3 -4.45 4.90 -13.86
C ILE A 3 -4.19 6.08 -12.93
N ASP A 4 -4.44 7.30 -13.40
CA ASP A 4 -4.20 8.54 -12.64
C ASP A 4 -5.03 8.58 -11.36
N ARG A 5 -6.34 8.33 -11.45
CA ARG A 5 -7.20 8.26 -10.25
C ARG A 5 -6.75 7.20 -9.25
N LEU A 6 -6.16 6.09 -9.72
CA LEU A 6 -5.71 5.01 -8.83
C LEU A 6 -4.52 5.48 -8.00
N PHE A 7 -3.56 6.15 -8.64
CA PHE A 7 -2.44 6.77 -7.97
C PHE A 7 -2.87 7.88 -7.02
N GLU A 8 -3.76 8.78 -7.44
CA GLU A 8 -4.29 9.86 -6.58
C GLU A 8 -4.92 9.29 -5.30
N LYS A 9 -5.73 8.24 -5.41
CA LYS A 9 -6.31 7.59 -4.23
C LYS A 9 -5.23 6.97 -3.34
N ALA A 10 -4.23 6.31 -3.93
CA ALA A 10 -3.15 5.70 -3.17
C ALA A 10 -2.32 6.73 -2.40
N GLU A 11 -2.01 7.87 -3.03
CA GLU A 11 -1.29 8.97 -2.39
C GLU A 11 -2.08 9.55 -1.21
N ARG A 12 -3.39 9.78 -1.38
CA ARG A 12 -4.25 10.24 -0.29
C ARG A 12 -4.21 9.29 0.90
N LEU A 13 -4.31 7.98 0.67
CA LEU A 13 -4.27 6.97 1.74
C LEU A 13 -2.96 7.04 2.53
N VAL A 14 -1.82 7.21 1.85
CA VAL A 14 -0.53 7.34 2.54
C VAL A 14 -0.42 8.67 3.27
N ALA A 15 -0.77 9.78 2.61
CA ALA A 15 -0.65 11.12 3.18
C ALA A 15 -1.54 11.32 4.41
N SER A 16 -2.73 10.70 4.42
CA SER A 16 -3.66 10.77 5.55
C SER A 16 -3.39 9.71 6.64
N GLY A 17 -2.29 8.98 6.58
CA GLY A 17 -1.95 7.96 7.59
C GLY A 17 -2.89 6.75 7.62
N ARG A 18 -3.64 6.48 6.54
CA ARG A 18 -4.62 5.38 6.46
C ARG A 18 -4.00 4.04 6.05
N VAL A 19 -2.67 3.95 6.03
CA VAL A 19 -1.90 2.73 5.77
C VAL A 19 -1.05 2.44 7.00
N GLU A 20 -1.46 1.44 7.76
CA GLU A 20 -0.77 1.00 8.96
C GLU A 20 0.00 -0.29 8.67
N SER A 21 1.29 -0.31 9.03
CA SER A 21 2.09 -1.53 9.00
C SER A 21 1.87 -2.28 10.29
N LEU A 22 1.40 -3.52 10.17
CA LEU A 22 1.37 -4.45 11.29
C LEU A 22 2.74 -5.15 11.32
N SER A 23 2.76 -6.48 11.43
CA SER A 23 3.97 -7.31 11.40
C SER A 23 4.02 -8.22 10.16
N GLY A 24 5.19 -8.77 9.85
CA GLY A 24 5.32 -9.84 8.85
C GLY A 24 4.91 -9.48 7.42
N GLY A 25 5.00 -8.21 7.03
CA GLY A 25 4.56 -7.76 5.70
C GLY A 25 3.04 -7.63 5.55
N VAL A 26 2.31 -7.60 6.66
CA VAL A 26 0.87 -7.33 6.70
C VAL A 26 0.61 -5.85 6.96
N TYR A 27 -0.35 -5.29 6.23
CA TYR A 27 -0.76 -3.90 6.33
C TYR A 27 -2.27 -3.80 6.46
N ASN A 28 -2.72 -2.92 7.33
CA ASN A 28 -4.11 -2.51 7.43
C ASN A 28 -4.31 -1.21 6.63
N VAL A 29 -5.30 -1.19 5.72
CA VAL A 29 -5.56 -0.04 4.85
C VAL A 29 -7.01 0.39 4.98
N VAL A 30 -7.22 1.60 5.49
CA VAL A 30 -8.55 2.18 5.66
C VAL A 30 -8.94 2.91 4.37
N GLY A 31 -9.73 2.25 3.52
CA GLY A 31 -10.24 2.81 2.27
C GLY A 31 -11.55 3.58 2.44
N ASP A 32 -12.09 4.09 1.33
CA ASP A 32 -13.37 4.82 1.32
C ASP A 32 -14.58 3.89 1.58
N HIS A 33 -14.43 2.60 1.29
CA HIS A 33 -15.51 1.60 1.34
C HIS A 33 -15.31 0.53 2.43
N GLY A 34 -14.38 0.77 3.35
CA GLY A 34 -14.06 -0.14 4.43
C GLY A 34 -12.56 -0.30 4.62
N THR A 35 -12.22 -1.18 5.56
CA THR A 35 -10.84 -1.50 5.92
C THR A 35 -10.44 -2.82 5.26
N TYR A 36 -9.26 -2.84 4.64
CA TYR A 36 -8.77 -3.98 3.88
C TYR A 36 -7.35 -4.34 4.29
N THR A 37 -7.05 -5.62 4.23
CA THR A 37 -5.72 -6.14 4.51
C THR A 37 -4.93 -6.22 3.22
N VAL A 38 -3.68 -5.76 3.26
CA VAL A 38 -2.68 -6.02 2.23
C VAL A 38 -1.59 -6.90 2.83
N VAL A 39 -1.26 -7.99 2.15
CA VAL A 39 -0.24 -8.95 2.61
C VAL A 39 0.85 -9.04 1.55
N GLN A 40 2.10 -8.90 1.99
CA GLN A 40 3.26 -9.26 1.20
C GLN A 40 3.57 -10.74 1.37
N ASP A 41 3.58 -11.50 0.27
CA ASP A 41 3.98 -12.90 0.29
C ASP A 41 5.51 -13.05 0.32
N TYR A 42 5.97 -14.30 0.44
CA TYR A 42 7.40 -14.64 0.49
C TYR A 42 8.16 -14.28 -0.81
N THR A 43 7.46 -14.09 -1.93
CA THR A 43 8.05 -13.63 -3.20
C THR A 43 8.17 -12.11 -3.27
N GLY A 44 7.63 -11.40 -2.28
CA GLY A 44 7.56 -9.95 -2.24
C GLY A 44 6.35 -9.37 -2.98
N LYS A 45 5.45 -10.20 -3.53
CA LYS A 45 4.22 -9.73 -4.19
C LYS A 45 3.20 -9.31 -3.13
N LEU A 46 2.44 -8.27 -3.47
CA LEU A 46 1.39 -7.73 -2.60
C LEU A 46 0.01 -8.20 -3.05
N ASN A 47 -0.77 -8.69 -2.09
CA ASN A 47 -2.15 -9.13 -2.29
C ASN A 47 -3.08 -8.32 -1.40
N CYS A 48 -4.25 -7.93 -1.89
CA CYS A 48 -5.23 -7.17 -1.11
C CYS A 48 -6.58 -7.87 -1.05
N SER A 49 -7.22 -7.83 0.12
CA SER A 49 -8.56 -8.42 0.32
C SER A 49 -9.71 -7.63 -0.30
N CYS A 50 -9.46 -6.45 -0.89
CA CYS A 50 -10.56 -5.63 -1.42
C CYS A 50 -11.14 -6.18 -2.74
N PRO A 51 -12.44 -5.98 -3.00
CA PRO A 51 -13.09 -6.48 -4.22
C PRO A 51 -12.41 -6.00 -5.51
N GLY A 52 -11.90 -4.76 -5.53
CA GLY A 52 -11.21 -4.20 -6.69
C GLY A 52 -9.93 -4.96 -7.04
N PHE A 53 -9.17 -5.41 -6.04
CA PHE A 53 -7.99 -6.23 -6.26
C PHE A 53 -8.36 -7.65 -6.65
N LEU A 54 -9.32 -8.26 -5.96
CA LEU A 54 -9.77 -9.63 -6.28
C LEU A 54 -10.26 -9.77 -7.73
N GLN A 55 -10.90 -8.72 -8.28
CA GLN A 55 -11.42 -8.75 -9.65
C GLN A 55 -10.40 -8.34 -10.73
N LYS A 56 -9.41 -7.49 -10.40
CA LYS A 56 -8.56 -6.82 -11.42
C LYS A 56 -7.07 -6.91 -11.14
N SER A 57 -6.69 -7.55 -10.05
CA SER A 57 -5.33 -7.63 -9.50
C SER A 57 -4.65 -6.26 -9.33
N LYS A 58 -5.44 -5.18 -9.22
CA LYS A 58 -4.97 -3.81 -9.01
C LYS A 58 -5.98 -3.00 -8.20
N CYS A 59 -5.50 -2.25 -7.22
CA CYS A 59 -6.31 -1.32 -6.44
C CYS A 59 -5.41 -0.23 -5.83
N SER A 60 -6.02 0.87 -5.38
CA SER A 60 -5.30 1.93 -4.68
C SER A 60 -4.66 1.48 -3.37
N HIS A 61 -5.20 0.45 -2.69
CA HIS A 61 -4.65 -0.04 -1.41
C HIS A 61 -3.27 -0.68 -1.58
N VAL A 62 -3.10 -1.59 -2.56
CA VAL A 62 -1.79 -2.18 -2.86
C VAL A 62 -0.80 -1.11 -3.29
N THR A 63 -1.24 -0.19 -4.16
CA THR A 63 -0.39 0.92 -4.59
C THR A 63 0.03 1.83 -3.43
N ALA A 64 -0.86 2.08 -2.46
CA ALA A 64 -0.53 2.84 -1.26
C ALA A 64 0.55 2.15 -0.43
N VAL A 65 0.46 0.83 -0.24
CA VAL A 65 1.50 0.04 0.44
C VAL A 65 2.83 0.07 -0.33
N MET A 66 2.81 -0.05 -1.66
CA MET A 66 4.01 0.08 -2.49
C MET A 66 4.69 1.45 -2.30
N LEU A 67 3.90 2.53 -2.30
CA LEU A 67 4.39 3.88 -2.09
C LEU A 67 5.01 4.04 -0.69
N LEU A 68 4.30 3.62 0.35
CA LEU A 68 4.77 3.68 1.74
C LEU A 68 6.10 2.93 1.92
N THR A 69 6.19 1.71 1.40
CA THR A 69 7.40 0.88 1.51
C THR A 69 8.59 1.48 0.76
N LYS A 70 8.35 2.04 -0.43
CA LYS A 70 9.39 2.76 -1.19
C LYS A 70 9.90 4.00 -0.43
N MET A 71 9.00 4.75 0.20
CA MET A 71 9.37 5.91 1.04
C MET A 71 10.19 5.49 2.26
N LYS A 72 9.76 4.46 2.99
CA LYS A 72 10.49 3.90 4.14
C LYS A 72 11.89 3.42 3.75
N ARG A 73 12.03 2.70 2.63
CA ARG A 73 13.34 2.24 2.12
C ARG A 73 14.27 3.41 1.81
N ARG A 74 13.78 4.45 1.12
CA ARG A 74 14.58 5.66 0.81
C ARG A 74 15.04 6.38 2.09
N ARG A 75 14.18 6.47 3.11
CA ARG A 75 14.53 7.08 4.40
C ARG A 75 15.65 6.28 5.09
N LYS A 76 15.55 4.95 5.12
CA LYS A 76 16.58 4.07 5.71
C LYS A 76 17.95 4.26 5.05
N THR A 77 18.01 4.25 3.71
CA THR A 77 19.27 4.44 2.97
C THR A 77 19.92 5.80 3.21
N ARG A 78 19.13 6.86 3.47
CA ARG A 78 19.66 8.19 3.80
C ARG A 78 20.26 8.26 5.20
N GLN A 79 19.74 7.50 6.17
CA GLN A 79 20.25 7.49 7.54
C GLN A 79 21.57 6.71 7.69
N THR A 80 21.81 5.71 6.84
CA THR A 80 23.03 4.88 6.87
C THR A 80 24.22 5.47 6.11
N LYS A 81 24.12 6.71 5.62
CA LYS A 81 25.17 7.38 4.82
C LYS A 81 25.95 8.45 5.62
N PHE A 82 25.91 8.40 6.94
CA PHE A 82 26.68 9.27 7.84
C PHE A 82 27.67 8.43 8.63
#